data_AF-A0A1Y3ZVM4-F1
#
_entry.id   AF-A0A1Y3ZVM4-F1
#
_cell.length_a   1.000
_cell.length_b   1.000
_cell.length_c   1.000
_cell.angle_alpha   90.00
_cell.angle_beta   90.00
_cell.angle_gamma   90.00
#
_symmetry.space_group_name_H-M   'P 1'
#
loop_
_entity.id
_entity.type
_entity.pdbx_description
1 polymer ?
#
loop_
_entity_poly.entity_id
_entity_poly.type
_entity_poly.pdbx_seq_one_letter_code
_entity_poly.pdbx_strand_id
1 'polypeptide(L)'
;MARPSVTPAQRKRRIFRDALLLAVVLVVLILRLDFPILTAEQALEATQDRYFFGPGEVITTLDYSREANKVKIGQYDRYYILRHGDWYAWCGVNHYGLFWQTGGLDAVENDPDLPLVPLVVSDWNSGAVLVISNDPEITQVEITFPISAETKQGYTLLSASQTQSTENCFLIPYTSGPGFVFPEDLQVKGYDAAGALRYQSPIPESWATHYELR
;
A
#
# COMPACT_ATOMS: atom_id res chain seq x y z
N MET A 1 -1.08 64.73 12.26
CA MET A 1 -1.61 63.70 13.20
C MET A 1 -0.49 62.73 13.54
N ALA A 2 0.06 62.81 14.76
CA ALA A 2 1.13 61.91 15.20
C ALA A 2 0.54 60.54 15.56
N ARG A 3 1.12 59.46 15.03
CA ARG A 3 0.74 58.08 15.42
C ARG A 3 1.06 57.89 16.91
N PRO A 4 0.14 57.33 17.72
CA PRO A 4 0.43 57.08 19.13
C PRO A 4 1.64 56.14 19.25
N SER A 5 2.61 56.53 20.07
CA SER A 5 3.79 55.70 20.37
C SER A 5 3.35 54.49 21.20
N VAL A 6 3.62 53.29 20.67
CA VAL A 6 3.29 52.04 21.37
C VAL A 6 4.17 51.95 22.62
N THR A 7 3.55 51.91 23.79
CA THR A 7 4.28 51.77 25.05
C THR A 7 4.92 50.37 25.16
N PRO A 8 6.07 50.22 25.84
CA PRO A 8 6.74 48.93 25.99
C PRO A 8 5.85 47.85 26.64
N ALA A 9 4.91 48.25 27.51
CA ALA A 9 3.92 47.34 28.11
C ALA A 9 2.91 46.80 27.07
N GLN A 10 2.43 47.64 26.15
CA GLN A 10 1.56 47.23 25.05
C GLN A 10 2.29 46.30 24.07
N ARG A 11 3.58 46.55 23.81
CA ARG A 11 4.42 45.68 22.97
C ARG A 11 4.60 44.29 23.61
N LYS A 12 4.88 44.21 24.92
CA LYS A 12 4.98 42.94 25.66
C LYS A 12 3.67 42.15 25.65
N ARG A 13 2.53 42.81 25.88
CA ARG A 13 1.20 42.16 25.85
C ARG A 13 0.87 41.59 24.47
N ARG A 14 1.24 42.31 23.41
CA ARG A 14 1.07 41.83 22.03
C ARG A 14 1.96 40.61 21.75
N ILE A 15 3.24 40.64 22.13
CA ILE A 15 4.15 39.50 21.98
C ILE A 15 3.63 38.27 22.72
N PHE A 16 3.18 38.42 23.96
CA PHE A 16 2.64 37.31 24.75
C PHE A 16 1.39 36.71 24.10
N ARG A 17 0.45 37.56 23.66
CA ARG A 17 -0.75 37.10 22.96
C ARG A 17 -0.41 36.41 21.65
N ASP A 18 0.49 36.97 20.86
CA ASP A 18 0.87 36.43 19.56
C ASP A 18 1.66 35.10 19.75
N ALA A 19 2.46 34.97 20.80
CA ALA A 19 3.11 33.70 21.18
C ALA A 19 2.11 32.64 21.66
N LEU A 20 1.09 33.03 22.43
CA LEU A 20 0.01 32.12 22.83
C LEU A 20 -0.79 31.64 21.62
N LEU A 21 -1.15 32.54 20.71
CA LEU A 21 -1.81 32.19 19.45
C LEU A 21 -0.95 31.25 18.62
N LEU A 22 0.35 31.52 18.51
CA LEU A 22 1.28 30.65 17.81
C LEU A 22 1.32 29.25 18.45
N ALA A 23 1.37 29.16 19.78
CA ALA A 23 1.35 27.88 20.49
C ALA A 23 0.05 27.10 20.23
N VAL A 24 -1.11 27.77 20.27
CA VAL A 24 -2.39 27.14 19.95
C VAL A 24 -2.43 26.65 18.50
N VAL A 25 -1.98 27.48 17.55
CA VAL A 25 -1.89 27.08 16.14
C VAL A 25 -0.97 25.87 15.97
N LEU A 26 0.17 25.84 16.65
CA LEU A 26 1.11 24.73 16.60
C LEU A 26 0.49 23.43 17.15
N VAL A 27 -0.23 23.51 18.26
CA VAL A 27 -0.96 22.36 18.82
C VAL A 27 -2.03 21.87 17.86
N VAL A 28 -2.80 22.77 17.25
CA VAL A 28 -3.82 22.39 16.27
C VAL A 28 -3.17 21.73 15.04
N LEU A 29 -2.02 22.23 14.58
CA LEU A 29 -1.29 21.63 13.46
C LEU A 29 -0.77 20.23 13.81
N ILE A 30 -0.22 20.04 15.01
CA ILE A 30 0.24 18.74 15.50
C ILE A 30 -0.91 17.72 15.49
N LEU A 31 -2.07 18.10 16.03
CA LEU A 31 -3.25 17.25 16.08
C LEU A 31 -3.89 16.99 14.71
N ARG A 32 -3.68 17.89 13.73
CA ARG A 32 -4.26 17.76 12.38
C ARG A 32 -3.38 17.05 11.38
N LEU A 33 -2.08 17.01 11.64
CA LEU A 33 -1.08 16.40 10.77
C LEU A 33 -0.57 15.06 11.31
N ASP A 34 -1.09 14.63 12.46
CA ASP A 34 -0.62 13.48 13.23
C ASP A 34 0.90 13.51 13.45
N PHE A 35 1.51 14.70 13.54
CA PHE A 35 2.96 14.87 13.58
C PHE A 35 3.39 15.54 14.89
N PRO A 36 4.44 15.07 15.59
CA PRO A 36 5.41 14.06 15.17
C PRO A 36 4.98 12.62 15.48
N ILE A 37 5.16 11.72 14.50
CA ILE A 37 5.03 10.28 14.72
C ILE A 37 6.41 9.71 15.04
N LEU A 38 6.56 9.12 16.22
CA LEU A 38 7.85 8.62 16.70
C LEU A 38 8.07 7.14 16.39
N THR A 39 7.01 6.40 16.12
CA THR A 39 7.06 4.95 15.94
C THR A 39 6.30 4.49 14.70
N ALA A 40 6.69 3.35 14.16
CA ALA A 40 6.00 2.75 13.02
C ALA A 40 4.56 2.37 13.36
N GLU A 41 4.30 1.93 14.60
CA GLU A 41 2.97 1.56 15.07
C GLU A 41 2.02 2.75 15.10
N GLN A 42 2.47 3.91 15.58
CA GLN A 42 1.67 5.14 15.52
C GLN A 42 1.41 5.58 14.07
N ALA A 43 2.37 5.38 13.15
CA ALA A 43 2.14 5.66 11.74
C ALA A 43 1.14 4.69 11.11
N LEU A 44 1.19 3.42 11.51
CA LEU A 44 0.24 2.40 11.09
C LEU A 44 -1.17 2.72 11.58
N GLU A 45 -1.34 3.03 12.88
CA GLU A 45 -2.61 3.43 13.47
C GLU A 45 -3.18 4.69 12.79
N ALA A 46 -2.38 5.74 12.63
CA ALA A 46 -2.81 6.95 11.94
C ALA A 46 -3.14 6.71 10.44
N THR A 47 -2.43 5.80 9.77
CA THR A 47 -2.75 5.43 8.37
C THR A 47 -4.07 4.66 8.30
N GLN A 48 -4.27 3.70 9.20
CA GLN A 48 -5.51 2.94 9.34
C GLN A 48 -6.71 3.87 9.58
N ASP A 49 -6.61 4.79 10.54
CA ASP A 49 -7.65 5.78 10.83
C ASP A 49 -7.98 6.67 9.63
N ARG A 50 -6.95 7.13 8.91
CA ARG A 50 -7.11 7.99 7.74
C ARG A 50 -7.84 7.30 6.59
N TYR A 51 -7.64 6.00 6.44
CA TYR A 51 -8.29 5.18 5.42
C TYR A 51 -9.57 4.49 5.92
N PHE A 52 -10.00 4.79 7.15
CA PHE A 52 -11.15 4.17 7.81
C PHE A 52 -11.06 2.62 7.84
N PHE A 53 -9.84 2.11 7.94
CA PHE A 53 -9.55 0.68 7.99
C PHE A 53 -9.01 0.33 9.38
N GLY A 54 -9.71 -0.48 10.15
CA GLY A 54 -9.17 -1.05 11.38
C GLY A 54 -9.84 -0.61 12.69
N PRO A 55 -9.24 -0.97 13.84
CA PRO A 55 -7.88 -1.51 13.99
C PRO A 55 -7.74 -2.94 13.42
N GLY A 56 -6.82 -3.11 12.47
CA GLY A 56 -6.51 -4.39 11.82
C GLY A 56 -5.41 -5.17 12.55
N GLU A 57 -5.53 -6.49 12.54
CA GLU A 57 -4.51 -7.43 12.99
C GLU A 57 -3.37 -7.50 11.97
N VAL A 58 -2.12 -7.45 12.44
CA VAL A 58 -0.94 -7.55 11.59
C VAL A 58 -0.61 -9.01 11.33
N ILE A 59 -0.84 -9.48 10.10
CA ILE A 59 -0.47 -10.83 9.65
C ILE A 59 1.04 -10.91 9.43
N THR A 60 1.59 -9.94 8.71
CA THR A 60 3.03 -9.90 8.43
C THR A 60 3.54 -8.48 8.24
N THR A 61 4.83 -8.29 8.50
CA THR A 61 5.54 -7.03 8.35
C THR A 61 6.70 -7.22 7.38
N LEU A 62 6.81 -6.29 6.44
CA LEU A 62 7.83 -6.29 5.39
C LEU A 62 8.63 -5.00 5.48
N ASP A 63 9.90 -5.13 5.84
CA ASP A 63 10.82 -4.00 5.98
C ASP A 63 11.70 -3.84 4.74
N TYR A 64 11.61 -2.67 4.10
CA TYR A 64 12.47 -2.28 2.98
C TYR A 64 13.43 -1.18 3.43
N SER A 65 14.62 -1.60 3.89
CA SER A 65 15.71 -0.65 4.21
C SER A 65 16.02 0.23 3.00
N ARG A 66 16.21 1.54 3.25
CA ARG A 66 16.63 2.55 2.25
C ARG A 66 18.07 2.38 1.75
N GLU A 67 18.75 1.31 2.13
CA GLU A 67 20.06 0.96 1.59
C GLU A 67 19.99 0.81 0.07
N ALA A 68 20.99 1.37 -0.62
CA ALA A 68 21.11 1.23 -2.07
C ALA A 68 21.19 -0.25 -2.46
N ASN A 69 20.55 -0.62 -3.57
CA ASN A 69 20.56 -1.96 -4.21
C ASN A 69 19.72 -3.07 -3.53
N LYS A 70 18.73 -2.76 -2.69
CA LYS A 70 17.72 -3.76 -2.31
C LYS A 70 16.47 -3.66 -3.20
N VAL A 71 15.92 -4.81 -3.56
CA VAL A 71 14.63 -4.89 -4.27
C VAL A 71 13.57 -4.27 -3.37
N LYS A 72 13.05 -3.11 -3.76
CA LYS A 72 11.99 -2.40 -3.04
C LYS A 72 10.67 -2.69 -3.75
N ILE A 73 9.67 -3.14 -3.00
CA ILE A 73 8.31 -3.32 -3.51
C ILE A 73 7.52 -2.08 -3.09
N GLY A 74 7.10 -1.29 -4.08
CA GLY A 74 6.39 -0.02 -3.89
C GLY A 74 7.20 1.11 -3.26
N GLN A 75 6.52 2.19 -2.90
CA GLN A 75 7.13 3.47 -2.50
C GLN A 75 7.47 3.62 -1.01
N TYR A 76 6.95 2.78 -0.11
CA TYR A 76 7.09 2.93 1.35
C TYR A 76 8.27 2.15 1.96
N ASP A 77 8.72 2.53 3.15
CA ASP A 77 9.86 1.89 3.83
C ASP A 77 9.47 0.63 4.61
N ARG A 78 8.23 0.58 5.08
CA ARG A 78 7.68 -0.60 5.77
C ARG A 78 6.27 -0.84 5.30
N TYR A 79 5.92 -2.10 5.14
CA TYR A 79 4.57 -2.54 4.84
C TYR A 79 4.05 -3.53 5.85
N TYR A 80 2.74 -3.52 5.99
CA TYR A 80 1.98 -4.42 6.82
C TYR A 80 0.89 -5.06 5.97
N ILE A 81 0.80 -6.38 6.05
CA ILE A 81 -0.42 -7.08 5.62
C ILE A 81 -1.32 -7.14 6.84
N LEU A 82 -2.49 -6.55 6.71
CA LEU A 82 -3.46 -6.39 7.78
C LEU A 82 -4.71 -7.21 7.49
N ARG A 83 -5.37 -7.66 8.55
CA ARG A 83 -6.70 -8.25 8.49
C ARG A 83 -7.64 -7.55 9.45
N HIS A 84 -8.83 -7.20 8.97
CA HIS A 84 -9.90 -6.67 9.82
C HIS A 84 -11.23 -7.32 9.42
N GLY A 85 -11.64 -8.33 10.19
CA GLY A 85 -12.78 -9.17 9.83
C GLY A 85 -12.51 -9.93 8.52
N ASP A 86 -13.37 -9.69 7.53
CA ASP A 86 -13.28 -10.26 6.18
C ASP A 86 -12.44 -9.40 5.23
N TRP A 87 -11.88 -8.29 5.69
CA TRP A 87 -11.04 -7.42 4.85
C TRP A 87 -9.56 -7.69 5.06
N TYR A 88 -8.82 -7.70 3.95
CA TYR A 88 -7.37 -7.74 3.94
C TYR A 88 -6.86 -6.42 3.37
N ALA A 89 -5.81 -5.87 3.98
CA ALA A 89 -5.19 -4.65 3.49
C ALA A 89 -3.68 -4.76 3.38
N TRP A 90 -3.16 -4.00 2.44
CA TRP A 90 -1.75 -3.72 2.28
C TRP A 90 -1.51 -2.26 2.69
N CYS A 91 -0.85 -2.07 3.84
CA CYS A 91 -0.62 -0.76 4.42
C CYS A 91 0.88 -0.42 4.43
N GLY A 92 1.27 0.64 3.73
CA GLY A 92 2.62 1.17 3.73
C GLY A 92 2.77 2.36 4.67
N VAL A 93 3.92 2.46 5.34
CA VAL A 93 4.31 3.63 6.15
C VAL A 93 5.75 4.03 5.83
N ASN A 94 6.05 5.31 6.02
CA ASN A 94 7.37 5.86 5.68
C ASN A 94 8.15 6.26 6.93
N HIS A 95 9.47 6.20 6.83
CA HIS A 95 10.40 6.67 7.86
C HIS A 95 11.34 7.74 7.28
N TYR A 96 11.07 9.01 7.57
CA TYR A 96 11.88 10.14 7.12
C TYR A 96 12.60 10.80 8.29
N GLY A 97 13.93 10.62 8.35
CA GLY A 97 14.77 11.22 9.38
C GLY A 97 14.49 10.60 10.75
N LEU A 98 14.00 11.42 11.68
CA LEU A 98 13.70 11.01 13.06
C LEU A 98 12.24 10.55 13.26
N PHE A 99 11.39 10.72 12.23
CA PHE A 99 9.95 10.56 12.37
C PHE A 99 9.41 9.58 11.33
N TRP A 100 8.41 8.84 11.76
CA TRP A 100 7.55 8.08 10.86
C TRP A 100 6.51 9.01 10.25
N GLN A 101 5.90 8.56 9.16
CA GLN A 101 4.83 9.26 8.46
C GLN A 101 3.78 8.25 8.02
N THR A 102 2.52 8.69 8.04
CA THR A 102 1.42 7.95 7.43
C THR A 102 1.74 7.68 5.96
N GLY A 103 1.32 6.52 5.46
CA GLY A 103 1.50 6.19 4.05
C GLY A 103 0.19 5.95 3.33
N GLY A 104 0.11 4.82 2.66
CA GLY A 104 -1.02 4.43 1.81
C GLY A 104 -1.55 3.08 2.23
N LEU A 105 -2.84 2.88 2.01
CA LEU A 105 -3.52 1.63 2.31
C LEU A 105 -4.47 1.30 1.18
N ASP A 106 -4.29 0.09 0.64
CA ASP A 106 -5.22 -0.52 -0.30
C ASP A 106 -5.82 -1.76 0.38
N ALA A 107 -7.12 -1.98 0.20
CA ALA A 107 -7.84 -3.07 0.86
C ALA A 107 -8.75 -3.79 -0.12
N VAL A 108 -8.95 -5.08 0.14
CA VAL A 108 -9.88 -5.94 -0.58
C VAL A 108 -10.74 -6.72 0.41
N GLU A 109 -12.01 -6.88 0.09
CA GLU A 109 -12.90 -7.78 0.81
C GLU A 109 -12.60 -9.22 0.38
N ASN A 110 -12.41 -10.10 1.36
CA ASN A 110 -12.22 -11.52 1.11
C ASN A 110 -13.59 -12.16 0.84
N ASP A 111 -13.84 -12.52 -0.42
CA ASP A 111 -14.99 -13.33 -0.78
C ASP A 111 -14.69 -14.81 -0.50
N PRO A 112 -15.36 -15.43 0.50
CA PRO A 112 -15.11 -16.82 0.87
C PRO A 112 -15.53 -17.81 -0.22
N ASP A 113 -16.38 -17.41 -1.18
CA ASP A 113 -16.80 -18.26 -2.29
C ASP A 113 -15.73 -18.34 -3.40
N LEU A 114 -14.76 -17.42 -3.39
CA LEU A 114 -13.64 -17.40 -4.33
C LEU A 114 -12.41 -18.10 -3.71
N PRO A 115 -11.81 -19.09 -4.39
CA PRO A 115 -10.59 -19.73 -3.90
C PRO A 115 -9.40 -18.79 -3.79
N LEU A 116 -9.29 -17.80 -4.68
CA LEU A 116 -8.22 -16.80 -4.69
C LEU A 116 -8.80 -15.39 -4.89
N VAL A 117 -8.38 -14.45 -4.03
CA VAL A 117 -8.76 -13.03 -4.09
C VAL A 117 -7.50 -12.17 -4.25
N PRO A 118 -7.28 -11.49 -5.40
CA PRO A 118 -6.13 -10.63 -5.60
C PRO A 118 -6.35 -9.20 -5.09
N LEU A 119 -5.32 -8.62 -4.49
CA LEU A 119 -5.15 -7.20 -4.19
C LEU A 119 -3.89 -6.71 -4.90
N VAL A 120 -4.07 -5.77 -5.83
CA VAL A 120 -2.94 -5.19 -6.57
C VAL A 120 -2.27 -4.12 -5.73
N VAL A 121 -0.96 -4.25 -5.62
CA VAL A 121 -0.09 -3.31 -4.93
C VAL A 121 0.99 -2.86 -5.91
N SER A 122 0.60 -1.97 -6.81
CA SER A 122 1.48 -1.50 -7.88
C SER A 122 2.15 -0.18 -7.55
N ASP A 123 3.41 -0.05 -7.97
CA ASP A 123 4.09 1.23 -8.16
C ASP A 123 4.61 1.28 -9.61
N TRP A 124 5.01 2.47 -10.08
CA TRP A 124 5.15 2.82 -11.50
C TRP A 124 6.00 1.86 -12.36
N ASN A 125 7.00 1.19 -11.78
CA ASN A 125 7.93 0.30 -12.50
C ASN A 125 8.05 -1.12 -11.92
N SER A 126 7.61 -1.33 -10.68
CA SER A 126 7.71 -2.61 -9.96
C SER A 126 6.64 -2.64 -8.89
N GLY A 127 6.03 -3.79 -8.70
CA GLY A 127 4.95 -3.95 -7.74
C GLY A 127 4.90 -5.35 -7.18
N ALA A 128 3.84 -5.61 -6.43
CA ALA A 128 3.46 -6.95 -6.05
C ALA A 128 1.95 -7.10 -6.15
N VAL A 129 1.51 -8.34 -6.30
CA VAL A 129 0.11 -8.69 -6.07
C VAL A 129 0.07 -9.53 -4.81
N LEU A 130 -0.75 -9.08 -3.86
CA LEU A 130 -1.11 -9.86 -2.69
C LEU A 130 -2.31 -10.73 -3.09
N VAL A 131 -2.17 -12.05 -3.03
CA VAL A 131 -3.27 -12.97 -3.30
C VAL A 131 -3.64 -13.70 -2.01
N ILE A 132 -4.88 -13.56 -1.59
CA ILE A 132 -5.46 -14.29 -0.47
C ILE A 132 -6.00 -15.63 -0.99
N SER A 133 -5.60 -16.74 -0.36
CA SER A 133 -6.11 -18.08 -0.67
C SER A 133 -7.10 -18.56 0.39
N ASN A 134 -8.30 -18.93 -0.05
CA ASN A 134 -9.32 -19.58 0.77
C ASN A 134 -9.28 -21.11 0.66
N ASP A 135 -8.60 -21.67 -0.36
CA ASP A 135 -8.37 -23.11 -0.47
C ASP A 135 -7.02 -23.48 0.19
N PRO A 136 -7.03 -24.28 1.28
CA PRO A 136 -5.80 -24.71 1.96
C PRO A 136 -4.96 -25.70 1.15
N GLU A 137 -5.53 -26.31 0.10
CA GLU A 137 -4.79 -27.22 -0.78
C GLU A 137 -3.97 -26.47 -1.84
N ILE A 138 -4.17 -25.15 -2.01
CA ILE A 138 -3.35 -24.32 -2.89
C ILE A 138 -2.03 -23.99 -2.19
N THR A 139 -0.92 -24.44 -2.78
CA THR A 139 0.43 -24.19 -2.27
C THR A 139 1.27 -23.29 -3.19
N GLN A 140 0.79 -23.04 -4.40
CA GLN A 140 1.44 -22.15 -5.36
C GLN A 140 0.39 -21.29 -6.05
N VAL A 141 0.68 -20.00 -6.17
CA VAL A 141 -0.15 -19.05 -6.91
C VAL A 141 0.65 -18.47 -8.06
N GLU A 142 0.02 -18.36 -9.21
CA GLU A 142 0.53 -17.66 -10.39
C GLU A 142 -0.41 -16.52 -10.75
N ILE A 143 0.16 -15.36 -11.07
CA ILE A 143 -0.53 -14.24 -11.68
C ILE A 143 -0.09 -14.10 -13.13
N THR A 144 -1.04 -13.74 -13.99
CA THR A 144 -0.77 -13.37 -15.38
C THR A 144 -1.48 -12.06 -15.68
N PHE A 145 -0.80 -11.12 -16.34
CA PHE A 145 -1.37 -9.83 -16.75
C PHE A 145 -0.61 -9.20 -17.93
N PRO A 146 -1.24 -8.29 -18.68
CA PRO A 146 -0.63 -7.58 -19.80
C PRO A 146 0.40 -6.54 -19.32
N ILE A 147 1.54 -6.49 -19.99
CA ILE A 147 2.58 -5.47 -19.84
C ILE A 147 2.91 -4.86 -21.20
N SER A 148 3.33 -3.59 -21.21
CA SER A 148 3.80 -2.94 -22.45
C SER A 148 5.06 -3.66 -22.95
N ALA A 149 5.08 -4.07 -24.22
CA ALA A 149 6.26 -4.68 -24.82
C ALA A 149 7.46 -3.71 -24.80
N GLU A 150 8.68 -4.24 -24.67
CA GLU A 150 9.93 -3.45 -24.66
C GLU A 150 10.09 -2.58 -25.92
N THR A 151 9.53 -3.01 -27.04
CA THR A 151 9.56 -2.30 -28.33
C THR A 151 8.50 -1.19 -28.44
N LYS A 152 7.67 -0.96 -27.41
CA LYS A 152 6.52 -0.04 -27.40
C LYS A 152 5.48 -0.29 -28.51
N GLN A 153 5.53 -1.45 -29.15
CA GLN A 153 4.57 -1.88 -30.16
C GLN A 153 3.78 -3.07 -29.63
N GLY A 154 2.72 -2.78 -28.88
CA GLY A 154 1.78 -3.76 -28.36
C GLY A 154 2.06 -4.20 -26.91
N TYR A 155 1.24 -5.15 -26.47
CA TYR A 155 1.28 -5.73 -25.13
C TYR A 155 1.71 -7.18 -25.18
N THR A 156 2.30 -7.67 -24.11
CA THR A 156 2.65 -9.08 -23.90
C THR A 156 2.20 -9.51 -22.51
N LEU A 157 1.92 -10.80 -22.33
CA LEU A 157 1.58 -11.32 -21.01
C LEU A 157 2.83 -11.58 -20.18
N LEU A 158 2.84 -11.07 -18.95
CA LEU A 158 3.81 -11.42 -17.91
C LEU A 158 3.16 -12.44 -16.98
N SER A 159 3.88 -13.53 -16.70
CA SER A 159 3.53 -14.48 -15.63
C SER A 159 4.54 -14.38 -14.50
N ALA A 160 4.05 -14.34 -13.26
CA ALA A 160 4.87 -14.43 -12.05
C ALA A 160 4.20 -15.42 -11.08
N SER A 161 4.99 -16.18 -10.33
CA SER A 161 4.45 -17.15 -9.37
C SER A 161 5.18 -17.14 -8.04
N GLN A 162 4.50 -17.59 -6.99
CA GLN A 162 5.01 -17.67 -5.64
C GLN A 162 4.51 -18.94 -4.94
N THR A 163 5.39 -19.56 -4.16
CA THR A 163 5.09 -20.73 -3.32
C THR A 163 5.12 -20.41 -1.83
N GLN A 164 5.79 -19.31 -1.44
CA GLN A 164 5.82 -18.86 -0.05
C GLN A 164 4.54 -18.08 0.29
N SER A 165 3.89 -18.48 1.37
CA SER A 165 2.74 -17.76 1.93
C SER A 165 2.91 -17.53 3.42
N THR A 166 2.22 -16.50 3.94
CA THR A 166 2.06 -16.25 5.37
C THR A 166 0.57 -16.21 5.66
N GLU A 167 0.06 -17.11 6.50
CA GLU A 167 -1.37 -17.19 6.84
C GLU A 167 -2.30 -17.14 5.60
N ASN A 168 -1.96 -17.91 4.57
CA ASN A 168 -2.67 -18.01 3.27
C ASN A 168 -2.58 -16.77 2.36
N CYS A 169 -1.74 -15.80 2.71
CA CYS A 169 -1.41 -14.66 1.86
C CYS A 169 -0.14 -14.95 1.04
N PHE A 170 -0.25 -14.91 -0.29
CA PHE A 170 0.86 -15.03 -1.23
C PHE A 170 1.25 -13.65 -1.75
N LEU A 171 2.49 -13.22 -1.49
CA LEU A 171 3.02 -11.97 -2.04
C LEU A 171 3.85 -12.27 -3.28
N ILE A 172 3.36 -11.86 -4.43
CA ILE A 172 3.95 -12.18 -5.74
C ILE A 172 4.57 -10.90 -6.31
N PRO A 173 5.90 -10.72 -6.19
CA PRO A 173 6.58 -9.57 -6.77
C PRO A 173 6.63 -9.68 -8.30
N TYR A 174 6.55 -8.54 -8.97
CA TYR A 174 6.73 -8.46 -10.41
C TYR A 174 7.48 -7.17 -10.82
N THR A 175 8.12 -7.24 -11.98
CA THR A 175 8.80 -6.11 -12.61
C THR A 175 8.26 -5.98 -14.03
N SER A 176 7.44 -4.96 -14.29
CA SER A 176 6.65 -4.84 -15.53
C SER A 176 7.10 -3.74 -16.48
N GLY A 177 8.25 -3.09 -16.23
CA GLY A 177 8.55 -1.83 -16.92
C GLY A 177 7.52 -0.74 -16.57
N PRO A 178 7.49 0.39 -17.28
CA PRO A 178 6.60 1.50 -16.94
C PRO A 178 5.14 1.14 -17.19
N GLY A 179 4.29 1.22 -16.16
CA GLY A 179 2.85 1.01 -16.25
C GLY A 179 2.21 0.62 -14.93
N PHE A 180 0.92 0.91 -14.79
CA PHE A 180 0.11 0.43 -13.67
C PHE A 180 -0.52 -0.90 -14.04
N VAL A 181 -0.57 -1.82 -13.07
CA VAL A 181 -1.34 -3.06 -13.17
C VAL A 181 -2.67 -2.79 -12.50
N PHE A 182 -3.77 -3.12 -13.16
CA PHE A 182 -5.09 -2.98 -12.59
C PHE A 182 -5.63 -4.35 -12.14
N PRO A 183 -6.42 -4.41 -11.05
CA PRO A 183 -7.05 -5.65 -10.59
C PRO A 183 -7.85 -6.37 -11.68
N GLU A 184 -8.56 -5.60 -12.52
CA GLU A 184 -9.36 -6.13 -13.62
C GLU A 184 -8.54 -6.82 -14.71
N ASP A 185 -7.23 -6.57 -14.80
CA ASP A 185 -6.35 -7.15 -15.83
C ASP A 185 -5.64 -8.42 -15.36
N LEU A 186 -5.87 -8.86 -14.12
CA LEU A 186 -5.20 -10.00 -13.54
C LEU A 186 -5.98 -11.29 -13.75
N GLN A 187 -5.30 -12.28 -14.29
CA GLN A 187 -5.67 -13.66 -14.14
C GLN A 187 -4.87 -14.28 -12.99
N VAL A 188 -5.57 -14.97 -12.08
CA VAL A 188 -4.94 -15.72 -10.98
C VAL A 188 -5.16 -17.21 -11.16
N LYS A 189 -4.13 -18.00 -10.87
CA LYS A 189 -4.16 -19.47 -10.89
C LYS A 189 -3.59 -20.02 -9.60
N GLY A 190 -4.22 -21.06 -9.08
CA GLY A 190 -3.79 -21.79 -7.89
C GLY A 190 -3.46 -23.23 -8.22
N TYR A 191 -2.34 -23.72 -7.71
CA TYR A 191 -1.85 -25.08 -7.89
C TYR A 191 -1.63 -25.76 -6.54
N ASP A 192 -1.82 -27.08 -6.52
CA ASP A 192 -1.52 -27.91 -5.35
C ASP A 192 -0.01 -28.24 -5.24
N ALA A 193 0.36 -28.99 -4.20
CA ALA A 193 1.75 -29.38 -3.94
C ALA A 193 2.35 -30.30 -5.01
N ALA A 194 1.52 -30.96 -5.82
CA ALA A 194 1.95 -31.78 -6.95
C ALA A 194 2.06 -30.96 -8.25
N GLY A 195 1.70 -29.67 -8.22
CA GLY A 195 1.65 -28.77 -9.37
C GLY A 195 0.39 -28.93 -10.22
N ALA A 196 -0.64 -29.61 -9.73
CA ALA A 196 -1.90 -29.72 -10.45
C ALA A 196 -2.75 -28.46 -10.27
N LEU A 197 -3.36 -28.00 -11.35
CA LEU A 197 -4.22 -26.82 -11.35
C LEU A 197 -5.49 -27.08 -10.53
N ARG A 198 -5.71 -26.25 -9.52
CA ARG A 198 -6.87 -26.32 -8.62
C ARG A 198 -7.92 -25.28 -8.96
N TYR A 199 -7.46 -24.07 -9.26
CA TYR A 199 -8.32 -22.94 -9.57
C TYR A 199 -7.67 -22.05 -10.62
N GLN A 200 -8.51 -21.48 -11.48
CA GLN A 200 -8.12 -20.47 -12.44
C GLN A 200 -9.27 -19.47 -12.58
N SER A 201 -8.98 -18.19 -12.39
CA SER A 201 -9.96 -17.13 -12.65
C SER A 201 -10.24 -17.01 -14.15
N PRO A 202 -11.42 -16.49 -14.54
CA PRO A 202 -11.72 -16.17 -15.93
C PRO A 202 -10.63 -15.30 -16.58
N ILE A 203 -10.44 -15.45 -17.89
CA ILE A 203 -9.58 -14.52 -18.64
C ILE A 203 -10.24 -13.14 -18.60
N PRO A 204 -9.53 -12.09 -18.16
CA PRO A 204 -10.07 -10.74 -18.18
C PRO A 204 -10.54 -10.29 -19.56
N GLU A 205 -11.73 -9.68 -19.62
CA GLU A 205 -12.24 -9.11 -20.88
C GLU A 205 -11.35 -7.97 -21.39
N SER A 206 -10.69 -7.26 -20.46
CA SER A 206 -9.77 -6.17 -20.75
C SER A 206 -8.63 -6.60 -21.68
N TRP A 207 -8.18 -7.86 -21.60
CA TRP A 207 -7.14 -8.39 -22.47
C TRP A 207 -7.52 -8.27 -23.94
N ALA A 208 -8.76 -8.61 -24.26
CA ALA A 208 -9.26 -8.51 -25.63
C ALA A 208 -9.64 -7.06 -26.01
N THR A 209 -10.26 -6.30 -25.10
CA THR A 209 -10.83 -4.98 -25.41
C THR A 209 -9.82 -3.83 -25.38
N HIS A 210 -8.82 -3.90 -24.49
CA HIS A 210 -7.84 -2.84 -24.26
C HIS A 210 -6.44 -3.19 -24.73
N TYR A 211 -6.08 -4.48 -24.75
CA TYR A 211 -4.72 -4.93 -25.03
C TYR A 211 -4.59 -5.72 -26.35
N GLU A 212 -5.70 -6.02 -27.02
CA GLU A 212 -5.75 -6.84 -28.24
C GLU A 212 -5.10 -8.22 -28.10
N LEU A 213 -5.08 -8.75 -26.87
CA LEU A 213 -4.57 -10.07 -26.51
C LEU A 213 -5.71 -11.10 -26.56
N ARG A 214 -5.44 -12.27 -27.14
CA ARG A 214 -6.38 -13.40 -27.24
C ARG A 214 -5.80 -14.65 -26.64
#